data_AF-A0A8X7E3I5-F1
#
_entry.id   AF-A0A8X7E3I5-F1
#
_cell.length_a   1.000
_cell.length_b   1.000
_cell.length_c   1.000
_cell.angle_alpha   90.00
_cell.angle_beta   90.00
_cell.angle_gamma   90.00
#
_symmetry.space_group_name_H-M   'P 1'
#
loop_
_entity.id
_entity.type
_entity.pdbx_description
1 polymer ?
#
loop_
_entity_poly.entity_id
_entity_poly.type
_entity_poly.pdbx_seq_one_letter_code
_entity_poly.pdbx_strand_id
1 'polypeptide(L)' 'SPPYRGAMVMAWASETPTVEEVNSMFEAISAFLVDNALIVWGAGSRPELRDRLRVLLLLAGGESPHL' A
#
# COMPACT_ATOMS: atom_id res chain seq x y z
N SER A 1 -13.94 -8.66 10.79
CA SER A 1 -13.34 -7.33 10.88
C SER A 1 -11.96 -7.35 10.27
N PRO A 2 -11.55 -6.30 9.54
CA PRO A 2 -10.19 -6.18 9.05
C PRO A 2 -9.20 -6.26 10.24
N PRO A 3 -8.14 -7.08 10.16
CA PRO A 3 -7.33 -7.38 11.34
C PRO A 3 -6.16 -6.41 11.55
N TYR A 4 -5.84 -5.54 10.59
CA TYR A 4 -4.61 -4.75 10.63
C TYR A 4 -4.86 -3.29 11.02
N ARG A 5 -4.00 -2.76 11.89
CA ARG A 5 -4.06 -1.38 12.43
C ARG A 5 -3.13 -0.41 11.72
N GLY A 6 -2.30 -0.91 10.81
CA GLY A 6 -1.48 -0.04 9.98
C GLY A 6 -0.99 -0.70 8.71
N ALA A 7 -0.59 0.13 7.75
CA ALA A 7 0.01 -0.29 6.51
C ALA A 7 1.13 0.66 6.07
N MET A 8 2.13 0.12 5.42
CA MET A 8 3.09 0.88 4.63
C MET A 8 3.03 0.43 3.17
N VAL A 9 2.83 1.38 2.27
CA VAL A 9 2.71 1.14 0.82
C VAL A 9 3.80 1.89 0.08
N MET A 10 4.62 1.16 -0.68
CA MET A 10 5.57 1.76 -1.61
C MET A 10 5.23 1.34 -3.03
N ALA A 11 5.03 2.31 -3.91
CA ALA A 11 4.68 2.11 -5.31
C ALA A 11 5.82 2.57 -6.22
N TRP A 12 6.15 1.78 -7.24
CA TRP A 12 7.07 2.17 -8.29
C TRP A 12 6.52 1.83 -9.68
N ALA A 13 6.63 2.77 -10.61
CA ALA A 13 6.33 2.59 -12.03
C ALA A 13 7.43 3.24 -12.88
N SER A 14 7.34 3.16 -14.22
CA SER A 14 8.32 3.82 -15.11
C SER A 14 8.37 5.33 -14.91
N GLU A 15 7.22 5.93 -14.66
CA GLU A 15 7.05 7.32 -14.22
C GLU A 15 6.52 7.35 -12.79
N THR A 16 6.64 8.49 -12.11
CA THR A 16 6.10 8.62 -10.75
C THR A 16 4.58 8.55 -10.83
N PRO A 17 3.94 7.60 -10.11
CA PRO A 17 2.48 7.51 -10.08
C PRO A 17 1.82 8.82 -9.62
N THR A 18 0.69 9.14 -10.24
CA THR A 18 -0.17 10.25 -9.82
C THR A 18 -0.83 9.96 -8.47
N VAL A 19 -1.32 11.02 -7.81
CA VAL A 19 -2.05 10.86 -6.54
C VAL A 19 -3.32 10.04 -6.75
N GLU A 20 -4.00 10.19 -7.88
CA GLU A 20 -5.21 9.46 -8.24
C GLU A 20 -4.97 7.95 -8.41
N GLU A 21 -3.87 7.58 -9.07
CA GLU A 21 -3.47 6.18 -9.20
C GLU A 21 -3.12 5.57 -7.84
N VAL A 22 -2.41 6.32 -7.00
CA VAL A 22 -2.08 5.91 -5.64
C VAL A 22 -3.35 5.78 -4.78
N ASN A 23 -4.32 6.69 -4.91
CA ASN A 23 -5.60 6.61 -4.21
C ASN A 23 -6.39 5.36 -4.60
N SER A 24 -6.41 5.03 -5.90
CA SER A 24 -7.07 3.81 -6.39
C SER A 24 -6.43 2.54 -5.79
N MET A 25 -5.11 2.54 -5.57
CA MET A 25 -4.44 1.46 -4.85
C MET A 25 -4.84 1.40 -3.37
N PHE A 26 -5.06 2.54 -2.70
CA PHE A 26 -5.50 2.54 -1.31
C PHE A 26 -6.89 1.98 -1.11
N GLU A 27 -7.82 2.19 -2.04
CA GLU A 27 -9.15 1.58 -1.96
C GLU A 27 -9.06 0.06 -1.88
N ALA A 28 -8.20 -0.55 -2.71
CA ALA A 28 -7.98 -2.01 -2.67
C ALA A 28 -7.39 -2.50 -1.34
N ILE A 29 -6.54 -1.70 -0.69
CA ILE A 29 -5.87 -2.07 0.57
C ILE A 29 -6.77 -1.80 1.78
N SER A 30 -7.67 -0.82 1.69
CA SER A 30 -8.58 -0.41 2.78
C SER A 30 -9.45 -1.57 3.29
N ALA A 31 -9.80 -2.53 2.44
CA ALA A 31 -10.55 -3.72 2.81
C ALA A 31 -9.87 -4.59 3.89
N PHE A 32 -8.56 -4.43 4.08
CA PHE A 32 -7.75 -5.17 5.06
C PHE A 32 -7.48 -4.37 6.35
N LEU A 33 -7.88 -3.09 6.39
CA LEU A 33 -7.53 -2.15 7.45
C LEU A 33 -8.76 -1.76 8.27
N VAL A 34 -8.55 -1.57 9.57
CA VAL A 34 -9.58 -0.95 10.42
C VAL A 34 -9.77 0.53 10.05
N ASP A 35 -10.96 1.08 10.31
CA ASP A 35 -11.36 2.44 9.88
C ASP A 35 -10.38 3.56 10.29
N ASN A 36 -9.63 3.36 11.38
CA ASN A 36 -8.66 4.32 11.90
C ASN A 36 -7.20 3.85 11.78
N ALA A 37 -6.91 2.96 10.84
CA ALA A 37 -5.56 2.45 10.62
C ALA A 37 -4.60 3.57 10.17
N LEU A 38 -3.37 3.54 10.68
CA LEU A 38 -2.31 4.43 10.21
C LEU A 38 -1.75 3.93 8.87
N ILE A 39 -1.82 4.76 7.84
CA ILE A 39 -1.28 4.45 6.52
C ILE A 39 -0.12 5.40 6.22
N VAL A 40 1.04 4.82 5.94
CA VAL A 40 2.21 5.56 5.44
C VAL A 40 2.46 5.12 4.00
N TRP A 41 2.76 6.08 3.13
CA TRP A 41 3.00 5.74 1.73
C TRP A 41 4.04 6.58 1.02
N GLY A 42 4.57 5.99 -0.04
CA GLY A 42 5.46 6.65 -0.97
C GLY A 42 5.29 6.10 -2.38
N ALA A 43 5.53 6.95 -3.36
CA ALA A 43 5.54 6.60 -4.76
C ALA A 43 6.85 7.11 -5.39
N GLY A 44 7.36 6.41 -6.40
CA GLY A 44 8.56 6.85 -7.12
C GLY A 44 8.68 6.25 -8.50
N SER A 45 9.53 6.84 -9.33
CA SER A 45 9.84 6.33 -10.66
C SER A 45 11.00 5.33 -10.63
N ARG A 46 10.90 4.34 -11.50
CA ARG A 46 11.88 3.29 -11.80
C ARG A 46 11.77 2.96 -13.29
N PRO A 47 12.49 3.69 -14.17
CA PRO A 47 12.38 3.55 -15.62
C PRO A 47 12.53 2.11 -16.13
N GLU A 48 13.26 1.26 -15.39
CA GLU A 48 13.44 -0.16 -15.69
C GLU A 48 12.14 -0.98 -15.64
N LEU A 49 11.08 -0.47 -15.00
CA LEU A 49 9.80 -1.15 -14.88
C LEU A 49 8.93 -1.07 -16.14
N ARG A 50 9.23 -0.17 -17.10
CA ARG A 50 8.49 0.01 -18.36
C ARG A 50 6.96 0.10 -18.16
N ASP A 51 6.22 -0.93 -18.52
CA ASP A 51 4.76 -1.05 -18.44
C ASP A 51 4.27 -1.70 -17.14
N ARG A 52 5.16 -1.87 -16.15
CA ARG A 52 4.87 -2.57 -14.89
C ARG A 52 4.77 -1.62 -13.71
N LEU A 53 3.83 -1.92 -12.84
CA LEU A 53 3.73 -1.37 -11.50
C LEU A 53 4.30 -2.39 -10.51
N ARG A 54 5.18 -1.93 -9.61
CA ARG A 54 5.69 -2.72 -8.48
C ARG A 54 5.19 -2.11 -7.19
N VAL A 55 4.51 -2.91 -6.39
CA VAL A 55 3.99 -2.50 -5.08
C VAL A 55 4.66 -3.34 -3.99
N LEU A 56 5.12 -2.69 -2.93
CA LEU A 56 5.45 -3.32 -1.66
C LEU A 56 4.38 -2.92 -0.65
N LEU A 57 3.68 -3.92 -0.11
CA LEU A 57 2.70 -3.77 0.96
C LEU A 57 3.23 -4.43 2.22
N LEU A 58 3.31 -3.66 3.30
CA LEU A 58 3.57 -4.15 4.65
C LEU A 58 2.31 -3.90 5.48
N LEU A 59 1.79 -4.94 6.11
CA LEU A 59 0.65 -4.86 7.04
C LEU A 59 1.15 -5.04 8.46
N ALA A 60 0.66 -4.21 9.39
CA ALA A 60 1.14 -4.15 10.76
C ALA A 60 -0.02 -4.14 11.77
N GLY A 61 0.30 -4.51 13.00
CA GLY A 61 -0.66 -4.52 14.11
C GLY A 61 -1.78 -5.56 13.94
N GLY A 62 -1.54 -6.61 13.17
CA GLY A 62 -2.42 -7.77 13.09
C GLY A 62 -2.27 -8.63 14.33
N GLU A 63 -3.38 -9.13 14.86
CA GLU A 63 -3.37 -10.13 15.92
C GLU A 63 -2.98 -11.48 15.32
N SER A 64 -1.89 -12.06 15.80
CA SER A 64 -1.52 -13.45 15.50
C SER A 64 -1.94 -14.29 16.69
N PRO A 65 -2.69 -15.39 16.52
CA PRO A 65 -2.99 -16.31 17.62
C PRO A 65 -1.73 -17.04 18.15
N HIS A 66 -0.56 -16.77 17.57
CA HIS A 66 0.72 -17.40 17.90
C HIS A 66 1.82 -16.40 18.31
N LEU A 67 1.51 -15.09 18.42
CA LEU A 67 2.42 -14.06 18.96
C LEU A 67 1.75 -13.29 20.09
#